data_AF-A0A7X7UB01-F1
#
_entry.id   AF-A0A7X7UB01-F1
#
_cell.length_a   1.000
_cell.length_b   1.000
_cell.length_c   1.000
_cell.angle_alpha   90.00
_cell.angle_beta   90.00
_cell.angle_gamma   90.00
#
_symmetry.space_group_name_H-M   'P 1'
#
loop_
_entity.id
_entity.type
_entity.pdbx_description
1 polymer ?
#
loop_
_entity_poly.entity_id
_entity_poly.type
_entity_poly.pdbx_seq_one_letter_code
_entity_poly.pdbx_strand_id
1 'polypeptide(L)'
;MKKRLIPAVTFFAALAAVFCLLAFPAEAPAAPDGNFSSLSEYDESKACNFFSCPFGCCDEQDNCHTEWSAEYCGYYGEDCEACEYPTPYCFFEVAYAQCVACSILTCPFGCCDEEGGCHSDGDPDYCGYYGEDCETCTVPTPYCFNEGVYAQCTECNALTCPLGCCGDDGYCHEENNAQYCGLAGVSCSTCTSPEPNCFVGLCVGCDAITCATGCCDPDSVCHDDNTPEYCGIAGTDCGTCEGDTPNCYNGWCVGCSDDFPCPEGCCEMRTSICHPGTSNEECGVVGGECSNCEIDQLFCQAGQCAVCNAGSCGSGCCDTNGACRPGTEDNFCGTGATGCVNCASSGQVCVDFTCVYPGDDDTTVDDDDNDDNDTVTCGPDNCQFGCCQDGQCWPGDLDDKCGIAAAACVDCESDGLVCLDYQCTAPADDDTAPVDDDNDDNDDNDDNFFDDDNDVDSLADDGGNDSGSCGC
;
A
#
# COMPACT_ATOMS: atom_id res chain seq x y z
N MET A 1 23.22 36.15 -53.44
CA MET A 1 24.50 36.02 -54.16
C MET A 1 25.30 34.88 -53.56
N LYS A 2 25.62 33.89 -54.41
CA LYS A 2 26.70 32.88 -54.35
C LYS A 2 27.35 32.53 -53.00
N LYS A 3 27.07 31.29 -52.56
CA LYS A 3 28.00 30.19 -52.23
C LYS A 3 29.42 30.57 -51.77
N ARG A 4 29.80 30.07 -50.59
CA ARG A 4 31.14 29.49 -50.37
C ARG A 4 31.03 28.15 -49.63
N LEU A 5 31.27 27.09 -50.41
CA LEU A 5 31.74 25.78 -49.99
C LEU A 5 33.24 25.84 -49.65
N ILE A 6 33.74 24.75 -49.03
CA ILE A 6 35.06 24.06 -49.16
C ILE A 6 35.78 23.95 -47.79
N PRO A 7 36.37 22.79 -47.40
CA PRO A 7 36.06 21.39 -47.74
C PRO A 7 36.20 20.39 -46.57
N ALA A 8 35.71 19.18 -46.82
CA ALA A 8 36.10 17.96 -46.14
C ALA A 8 37.58 17.64 -46.36
N VAL A 9 38.26 17.17 -45.31
CA VAL A 9 39.56 16.51 -45.39
C VAL A 9 39.40 15.09 -44.87
N THR A 10 39.29 14.16 -45.81
CA THR A 10 39.60 12.74 -45.67
C THR A 10 41.10 12.56 -45.48
N PHE A 11 41.52 11.81 -44.46
CA PHE A 11 42.85 11.19 -44.42
C PHE A 11 42.73 9.67 -44.27
N PHE A 12 43.54 9.00 -45.09
CA PHE A 12 43.60 7.57 -45.34
C PHE A 12 44.29 6.79 -44.22
N ALA A 13 43.72 5.61 -43.93
CA ALA A 13 44.34 4.29 -43.91
C ALA A 13 45.51 3.92 -42.95
N ALA A 14 45.29 2.71 -42.40
CA ALA A 14 46.24 1.62 -42.17
C ALA A 14 47.08 1.64 -40.88
N LEU A 15 46.77 0.69 -39.99
CA LEU A 15 47.75 -0.37 -39.69
C LEU A 15 47.05 -1.64 -39.20
N ALA A 16 47.25 -2.71 -39.97
CA ALA A 16 46.94 -4.07 -39.62
C ALA A 16 48.15 -4.72 -38.93
N ALA A 17 47.84 -5.73 -38.11
CA ALA A 17 48.69 -6.85 -37.71
C ALA A 17 49.86 -6.57 -36.74
N VAL A 18 49.69 -7.03 -35.50
CA VAL A 18 50.68 -7.92 -34.86
C VAL A 18 49.92 -9.01 -34.09
N PHE A 19 49.67 -10.12 -34.79
CA PHE A 19 49.43 -11.42 -34.19
C PHE A 19 50.82 -11.94 -33.78
N CYS A 20 51.10 -12.02 -32.47
CA CYS A 20 52.29 -12.71 -31.99
C CYS A 20 51.89 -13.75 -30.95
N LEU A 21 51.87 -14.99 -31.44
CA LEU A 21 51.94 -16.23 -30.67
C LEU A 21 53.06 -16.15 -29.64
N LEU A 22 52.73 -16.27 -28.36
CA LEU A 22 53.60 -16.91 -27.37
C LEU A 22 52.75 -17.82 -26.50
N ALA A 23 52.71 -19.10 -26.90
CA ALA A 23 52.41 -20.20 -26.01
C ALA A 23 53.56 -20.35 -25.02
N PHE A 24 53.25 -20.27 -23.72
CA PHE A 24 54.14 -20.74 -22.65
C PHE A 24 53.57 -22.01 -22.03
N PRO A 25 54.43 -22.98 -21.69
CA PRO A 25 54.01 -24.29 -21.20
C PRO A 25 53.48 -24.18 -19.76
N ALA A 26 52.38 -24.88 -19.50
CA ALA A 26 51.91 -25.19 -18.17
C ALA A 26 52.91 -26.14 -17.49
N GLU A 27 53.79 -25.59 -16.64
CA GLU A 27 54.49 -26.35 -15.62
C GLU A 27 53.65 -26.26 -14.34
N ALA A 28 53.02 -27.38 -13.98
CA ALA A 28 52.39 -27.56 -12.68
C ALA A 28 53.48 -27.53 -11.60
N PRO A 29 53.37 -26.69 -10.55
CA PRO A 29 54.24 -26.82 -9.40
C PRO A 29 53.94 -28.14 -8.69
N ALA A 30 54.99 -28.90 -8.44
CA ALA A 30 54.96 -30.12 -7.65
C ALA A 30 54.31 -29.84 -6.27
N ALA A 31 53.41 -30.73 -5.87
CA ALA A 31 52.87 -30.78 -4.52
C ALA A 31 54.03 -30.85 -3.50
N PRO A 32 54.00 -30.07 -2.41
CA PRO A 32 54.91 -30.32 -1.30
C PRO A 32 54.53 -31.63 -0.62
N ASP A 33 55.47 -32.57 -0.57
CA ASP A 33 55.45 -33.74 0.30
C ASP A 33 55.45 -33.27 1.77
N GLY A 34 54.26 -32.97 2.28
CA GLY A 34 53.96 -32.57 3.65
C GLY A 34 53.29 -33.71 4.40
N ASN A 35 54.12 -34.58 4.97
CA ASN A 35 53.90 -35.48 6.10
C ASN A 35 52.53 -35.37 6.82
N PHE A 36 51.59 -36.28 6.53
CA PHE A 36 50.43 -36.55 7.38
C PHE A 36 50.89 -37.21 8.68
N SER A 37 51.13 -36.42 9.71
CA SER A 37 51.36 -36.90 11.07
C SER A 37 51.01 -35.82 12.10
N SER A 38 49.74 -35.43 12.16
CA SER A 38 49.03 -34.99 13.37
C SER A 38 47.62 -34.52 13.01
N LEU A 39 46.65 -35.45 12.98
CA LEU A 39 45.28 -35.11 13.33
C LEU A 39 45.29 -34.91 14.85
N SER A 40 45.56 -33.69 15.29
CA SER A 40 45.19 -33.23 16.62
C SER A 40 43.88 -32.49 16.49
N GLU A 41 42.83 -33.08 17.08
CA GLU A 41 41.61 -32.42 17.55
C GLU A 41 40.88 -31.54 16.52
N TYR A 42 40.11 -32.19 15.64
CA TYR A 42 38.91 -31.57 15.10
C TYR A 42 37.87 -31.56 16.24
N ASP A 43 37.57 -30.38 16.76
CA ASP A 43 36.52 -30.17 17.75
C ASP A 43 35.18 -30.12 16.98
N GLU A 44 34.34 -31.15 17.13
CA GLU A 44 33.02 -31.27 16.48
C GLU A 44 31.98 -30.28 17.03
N SER A 45 32.41 -29.24 17.76
CA SER A 45 31.52 -28.24 18.39
C SER A 45 31.34 -26.94 17.60
N LYS A 46 32.07 -26.69 16.49
CA LYS A 46 31.81 -25.52 15.63
C LYS A 46 30.55 -25.74 14.77
N ALA A 47 29.51 -24.92 15.02
CA ALA A 47 28.15 -25.11 14.49
C ALA A 47 27.93 -24.58 13.06
N CYS A 48 28.81 -23.72 12.57
CA CYS A 48 28.69 -23.09 11.26
C CYS A 48 29.57 -23.81 10.23
N ASN A 49 28.95 -24.45 9.23
CA ASN A 49 29.62 -25.20 8.16
C ASN A 49 28.83 -25.05 6.84
N PHE A 50 29.34 -25.63 5.74
CA PHE A 50 28.69 -25.57 4.42
C PHE A 50 27.21 -26.01 4.43
N PHE A 51 26.81 -26.92 5.33
CA PHE A 51 25.42 -27.38 5.43
C PHE A 51 24.53 -26.43 6.24
N SER A 52 25.08 -25.74 7.25
CA SER A 52 24.34 -24.76 8.05
C SER A 52 24.35 -23.34 7.46
N CYS A 53 25.32 -23.01 6.59
CA CYS A 53 25.44 -21.70 5.94
C CYS A 53 25.70 -21.84 4.43
N PRO A 54 24.73 -22.35 3.64
CA PRO A 54 24.95 -22.74 2.25
C PRO A 54 25.07 -21.57 1.28
N PHE A 55 24.86 -20.33 1.69
CA PHE A 55 24.97 -19.14 0.83
C PHE A 55 25.73 -17.98 1.50
N GLY A 56 26.57 -18.27 2.52
CA GLY A 56 27.26 -17.25 3.31
C GLY A 56 28.60 -17.72 3.89
N CYS A 57 29.17 -16.92 4.79
CA CYS A 57 30.38 -17.23 5.56
C CYS A 57 30.09 -17.20 7.07
N CYS A 58 31.03 -17.72 7.88
CA CYS A 58 30.87 -17.85 9.34
C CYS A 58 31.80 -16.88 10.07
N ASP A 59 31.28 -16.11 11.04
CA ASP A 59 32.14 -15.26 11.89
C ASP A 59 32.84 -16.08 13.00
N GLU A 60 33.75 -15.43 13.76
CA GLU A 60 34.45 -16.05 14.88
C GLU A 60 33.52 -16.52 16.03
N GLN A 61 32.26 -16.10 16.02
CA GLN A 61 31.22 -16.50 16.98
C GLN A 61 30.28 -17.58 16.42
N ASP A 62 30.62 -18.19 15.27
CA ASP A 62 29.84 -19.21 14.56
C ASP A 62 28.45 -18.73 14.07
N ASN A 63 28.25 -17.42 13.87
CA ASN A 63 27.03 -16.92 13.23
C ASN A 63 27.17 -16.96 11.70
N CYS A 64 26.11 -17.40 11.03
CA CYS A 64 26.03 -17.43 9.58
C CYS A 64 25.54 -16.09 9.05
N HIS A 65 26.39 -15.37 8.32
CA HIS A 65 26.03 -14.11 7.67
C HIS A 65 25.58 -14.40 6.23
N THR A 66 24.28 -14.30 5.97
CA THR A 66 23.65 -14.59 4.67
C THR A 66 23.23 -13.36 3.88
N GLU A 67 23.45 -12.17 4.45
CA GLU A 67 23.19 -10.91 3.81
C GLU A 67 24.52 -10.26 3.44
N TRP A 68 24.59 -9.74 2.22
CA TRP A 68 25.79 -9.20 1.58
C TRP A 68 26.08 -7.82 2.14
N SER A 69 26.16 -7.69 3.47
CA SER A 69 26.57 -6.46 4.12
C SER A 69 28.07 -6.23 3.86
N ALA A 70 28.44 -4.98 3.62
CA ALA A 70 29.81 -4.54 3.32
C ALA A 70 30.85 -4.88 4.41
N GLU A 71 30.44 -5.50 5.52
CA GLU A 71 31.25 -5.72 6.71
C GLU A 71 31.95 -7.09 6.75
N TYR A 72 31.45 -8.11 6.04
CA TYR A 72 32.02 -9.48 6.12
C TYR A 72 32.19 -10.14 4.75
N CYS A 73 33.44 -10.40 4.38
CA CYS A 73 33.88 -10.94 3.10
C CYS A 73 34.31 -12.41 3.27
N GLY A 74 33.69 -13.38 2.57
CA GLY A 74 34.08 -14.79 2.70
C GLY A 74 33.39 -15.73 1.71
N TYR A 75 33.83 -16.99 1.65
CA TYR A 75 33.28 -18.03 0.76
C TYR A 75 32.71 -19.21 1.57
N TYR A 76 31.61 -19.78 1.08
CA TYR A 76 30.91 -20.99 1.54
C TYR A 76 31.61 -21.81 2.64
N GLY A 77 31.27 -21.51 3.90
CA GLY A 77 31.69 -22.30 5.06
C GLY A 77 33.14 -22.12 5.52
N GLU A 78 33.85 -21.10 5.02
CA GLU A 78 35.11 -20.60 5.61
C GLU A 78 34.86 -19.40 6.55
N ASP A 79 35.88 -19.06 7.34
CA ASP A 79 35.85 -17.92 8.27
C ASP A 79 35.66 -16.61 7.47
N CYS A 80 34.70 -15.76 7.85
CA CYS A 80 34.53 -14.43 7.27
C CYS A 80 35.71 -13.53 7.64
N GLU A 81 36.30 -12.83 6.67
CA GLU A 81 37.20 -11.71 6.95
C GLU A 81 36.34 -10.45 7.12
N ALA A 82 36.41 -9.83 8.30
CA ALA A 82 35.78 -8.54 8.51
C ALA A 82 36.49 -7.50 7.63
N CYS A 83 35.76 -6.86 6.73
CA CYS A 83 36.34 -5.91 5.78
C CYS A 83 36.56 -4.58 6.52
N GLU A 84 37.70 -4.45 7.22
CA GLU A 84 38.05 -3.22 7.92
C GLU A 84 38.49 -2.12 6.93
N TYR A 85 38.34 -0.87 7.36
CA TYR A 85 38.76 0.31 6.60
C TYR A 85 40.23 0.17 6.12
N PRO A 86 40.55 0.46 4.85
CA PRO A 86 39.76 1.15 3.82
C PRO A 86 39.18 0.22 2.71
N THR A 87 38.83 -1.03 3.02
CA THR A 87 38.41 -2.02 2.00
C THR A 87 37.00 -2.57 2.22
N PRO A 88 35.93 -1.77 2.07
CA PRO A 88 34.57 -2.20 2.45
C PRO A 88 33.85 -3.05 1.39
N TYR A 89 34.51 -3.49 0.31
CA TYR A 89 33.86 -4.21 -0.79
C TYR A 89 34.33 -5.66 -0.95
N CYS A 90 33.37 -6.58 -1.06
CA CYS A 90 33.59 -7.95 -1.53
C CYS A 90 33.71 -7.97 -3.07
N PHE A 91 34.91 -8.14 -3.62
CA PHE A 91 35.06 -8.40 -5.07
C PHE A 91 35.15 -9.91 -5.35
N PHE A 92 34.33 -10.40 -6.28
CA PHE A 92 34.28 -11.82 -6.66
C PHE A 92 35.09 -12.07 -7.94
N GLU A 93 36.19 -12.81 -7.82
CA GLU A 93 36.91 -13.32 -8.97
C GLU A 93 36.89 -14.85 -8.96
N VAL A 94 35.88 -15.43 -9.63
CA VAL A 94 35.67 -16.86 -10.05
C VAL A 94 35.91 -17.98 -9.00
N ALA A 95 36.37 -17.69 -7.78
CA ALA A 95 36.63 -18.65 -6.70
C ALA A 95 36.86 -18.04 -5.30
N TYR A 96 37.06 -16.71 -5.14
CA TYR A 96 37.28 -16.08 -3.82
C TYR A 96 36.63 -14.69 -3.75
N ALA A 97 36.14 -14.32 -2.55
CA ALA A 97 35.71 -12.96 -2.20
C ALA A 97 36.79 -12.35 -1.30
N GLN A 98 37.35 -11.22 -1.70
CA GLN A 98 38.35 -10.48 -0.92
C GLN A 98 37.90 -9.04 -0.69
N CYS A 99 38.30 -8.47 0.44
CA CYS A 99 38.12 -7.06 0.74
C CYS A 99 38.94 -6.23 -0.25
N VAL A 100 38.30 -5.44 -1.10
CA VAL A 100 38.97 -4.57 -2.06
C VAL A 100 38.65 -3.12 -1.73
N ALA A 101 39.67 -2.27 -1.83
CA ALA A 101 39.50 -0.83 -1.73
C ALA A 101 38.59 -0.32 -2.85
N CYS A 102 37.89 0.77 -2.61
CA CYS A 102 37.20 1.46 -3.68
C CYS A 102 38.21 1.88 -4.76
N SER A 103 37.92 1.54 -6.01
CA SER A 103 38.78 1.73 -7.18
C SER A 103 37.96 1.63 -8.47
N ILE A 104 38.55 1.88 -9.63
CA ILE A 104 37.87 1.71 -10.94
C ILE A 104 37.19 0.34 -11.14
N LEU A 105 37.67 -0.72 -10.49
CA LEU A 105 37.12 -2.07 -10.65
C LEU A 105 35.86 -2.29 -9.78
N THR A 106 35.81 -1.64 -8.62
CA THR A 106 34.72 -1.76 -7.64
C THR A 106 33.71 -0.61 -7.76
N CYS A 107 34.14 0.54 -8.29
CA CYS A 107 33.35 1.74 -8.53
C CYS A 107 33.55 2.28 -9.97
N PRO A 108 33.19 1.50 -11.01
CA PRO A 108 33.46 1.88 -12.41
C PRO A 108 32.63 3.08 -12.91
N PHE A 109 31.51 3.38 -12.25
CA PHE A 109 30.56 4.45 -12.60
C PHE A 109 30.34 5.38 -11.41
N GLY A 110 31.40 5.74 -10.71
CA GLY A 110 31.32 6.55 -9.50
C GLY A 110 32.69 6.92 -8.93
N CYS A 111 32.68 7.46 -7.72
CA CYS A 111 33.88 7.86 -6.97
C CYS A 111 33.91 7.23 -5.58
N CYS A 112 35.06 7.33 -4.92
CA CYS A 112 35.32 6.75 -3.61
C CYS A 112 35.38 7.84 -2.53
N ASP A 113 34.52 7.77 -1.52
CA ASP A 113 34.58 8.69 -0.37
C ASP A 113 35.79 8.39 0.54
N GLU A 114 36.01 9.24 1.55
CA GLU A 114 37.09 9.06 2.52
C GLU A 114 36.89 7.81 3.41
N GLU A 115 35.66 7.28 3.52
CA GLU A 115 35.30 6.06 4.26
C GLU A 115 35.49 4.79 3.39
N GLY A 116 35.84 4.96 2.12
CA GLY A 116 36.03 3.89 1.15
C GLY A 116 34.73 3.44 0.47
N GLY A 117 33.62 4.16 0.66
CA GLY A 117 32.33 3.97 0.01
C GLY A 117 32.33 4.47 -1.45
N CYS A 118 31.64 3.75 -2.32
CA CYS A 118 31.45 4.05 -3.74
C CYS A 118 30.13 4.80 -3.93
N HIS A 119 30.24 6.07 -4.33
CA HIS A 119 29.10 6.89 -4.72
C HIS A 119 28.93 6.82 -6.23
N SER A 120 27.80 6.26 -6.68
CA SER A 120 27.46 6.18 -8.11
C SER A 120 27.14 7.55 -8.72
N ASP A 121 27.24 7.67 -10.05
CA ASP A 121 26.99 8.86 -10.89
C ASP A 121 25.64 9.62 -10.69
N GLY A 122 24.78 9.18 -9.76
CA GLY A 122 23.50 9.82 -9.41
C GLY A 122 23.47 10.45 -8.01
N ASP A 123 24.55 10.38 -7.24
CA ASP A 123 24.64 11.04 -5.94
C ASP A 123 24.94 12.54 -6.13
N PRO A 124 24.04 13.46 -5.77
CA PRO A 124 24.24 14.90 -5.99
C PRO A 124 25.37 15.47 -5.13
N ASP A 125 25.69 14.84 -3.99
CA ASP A 125 26.62 15.36 -3.00
C ASP A 125 28.07 14.92 -3.26
N TYR A 126 28.29 13.94 -4.14
CA TYR A 126 29.61 13.36 -4.41
C TYR A 126 29.93 13.35 -5.91
N CYS A 127 31.02 14.03 -6.27
CA CYS A 127 31.47 14.25 -7.63
C CYS A 127 32.74 13.44 -7.94
N GLY A 128 32.71 12.56 -8.95
CA GLY A 128 33.91 11.87 -9.44
C GLY A 128 33.58 10.70 -10.37
N TYR A 129 34.61 10.02 -10.87
CA TYR A 129 34.48 8.92 -11.82
C TYR A 129 35.55 7.86 -11.63
N TYR A 130 35.26 6.64 -12.11
CA TYR A 130 36.23 5.56 -12.22
C TYR A 130 36.96 5.22 -10.91
N GLY A 131 36.27 5.37 -9.78
CA GLY A 131 36.80 5.07 -8.46
C GLY A 131 37.99 5.93 -8.03
N GLU A 132 38.06 7.17 -8.53
CA GLU A 132 38.88 8.24 -7.96
C GLU A 132 38.24 8.77 -6.66
N ASP A 133 39.00 9.55 -5.88
CA ASP A 133 38.48 10.18 -4.65
C ASP A 133 37.30 11.12 -4.97
N CYS A 134 36.20 11.02 -4.22
CA CYS A 134 35.04 11.89 -4.39
C CYS A 134 35.35 13.34 -3.97
N GLU A 135 34.97 14.29 -4.80
CA GLU A 135 34.84 15.69 -4.40
C GLU A 135 33.43 15.93 -3.84
N THR A 136 33.31 16.38 -2.58
CA THR A 136 31.98 16.68 -2.01
C THR A 136 31.46 18.03 -2.54
N CYS A 137 30.34 17.98 -3.25
CA CYS A 137 29.76 19.12 -3.94
C CYS A 137 28.92 19.93 -2.95
N THR A 138 29.46 21.06 -2.45
CA THR A 138 28.78 21.96 -1.50
C THR A 138 28.52 23.33 -2.10
N VAL A 139 27.64 24.13 -1.49
CA VAL A 139 27.33 25.51 -1.93
C VAL A 139 28.64 26.32 -2.03
N PRO A 140 28.92 27.00 -3.17
CA PRO A 140 27.99 27.37 -4.26
C PRO A 140 27.88 26.41 -5.44
N THR A 141 28.55 25.25 -5.41
CA THR A 141 28.61 24.26 -6.49
C THR A 141 28.00 22.90 -6.09
N PRO A 142 26.70 22.82 -5.72
CA PRO A 142 26.13 21.61 -5.16
C PRO A 142 25.79 20.54 -6.21
N TYR A 143 26.14 20.74 -7.48
CA TYR A 143 25.79 19.81 -8.56
C TYR A 143 27.00 19.08 -9.09
N CYS A 144 26.95 17.76 -9.07
CA CYS A 144 27.81 16.92 -9.89
C CYS A 144 27.40 16.98 -11.35
N PHE A 145 28.19 17.69 -12.16
CA PHE A 145 27.97 17.70 -13.60
C PHE A 145 29.00 16.84 -14.33
N ASN A 146 28.46 15.88 -15.08
CA ASN A 146 29.21 14.83 -15.74
C ASN A 146 29.22 15.04 -17.26
N GLU A 147 30.29 15.64 -17.77
CA GLU A 147 30.49 15.83 -19.21
C GLU A 147 31.56 14.86 -19.75
N GLY A 148 31.17 13.57 -19.82
CA GLY A 148 32.02 12.50 -20.37
C GLY A 148 33.06 11.97 -19.39
N VAL A 149 34.28 12.49 -19.43
CA VAL A 149 35.43 12.02 -18.60
C VAL A 149 35.80 13.00 -17.48
N TYR A 150 34.97 14.03 -17.27
CA TYR A 150 35.16 15.03 -16.23
C TYR A 150 33.86 15.16 -15.42
N ALA A 151 33.94 14.78 -14.14
CA ALA A 151 32.97 15.15 -13.11
C ALA A 151 33.53 16.37 -12.37
N GLN A 152 32.74 17.44 -12.25
CA GLN A 152 33.13 18.58 -11.43
C GLN A 152 31.91 19.18 -10.74
N CYS A 153 32.12 19.66 -9.52
CA CYS A 153 31.15 20.46 -8.81
C CYS A 153 30.83 21.72 -9.62
N THR A 154 29.57 21.94 -9.95
CA THR A 154 29.12 23.03 -10.80
C THR A 154 28.05 23.85 -10.09
N GLU A 155 28.08 25.17 -10.30
CA GLU A 155 27.04 26.07 -9.78
C GLU A 155 25.70 25.82 -10.48
N CYS A 156 24.60 26.17 -9.83
CA CYS A 156 23.30 26.13 -10.49
C CYS A 156 23.30 27.04 -11.75
N ASN A 157 22.90 26.49 -12.89
CA ASN A 157 22.80 27.20 -14.16
C ASN A 157 21.81 26.50 -15.12
N ALA A 158 21.67 26.98 -16.35
CA ALA A 158 20.73 26.45 -17.34
C ALA A 158 20.90 24.96 -17.69
N LEU A 159 22.10 24.39 -17.46
CA LEU A 159 22.42 23.00 -17.75
C LEU A 159 22.08 22.07 -16.59
N THR A 160 22.31 22.53 -15.36
CA THR A 160 22.00 21.79 -14.13
C THR A 160 20.56 22.02 -13.65
N CYS A 161 19.91 23.09 -14.11
CA CYS A 161 18.54 23.48 -13.73
C CYS A 161 17.69 23.90 -14.95
N PRO A 162 17.50 23.03 -15.96
CA PRO A 162 16.84 23.41 -17.21
C PRO A 162 15.32 23.69 -17.05
N LEU A 163 14.68 23.05 -16.07
CA LEU A 163 13.24 23.15 -15.80
C LEU A 163 12.90 24.11 -14.65
N GLY A 164 13.90 24.68 -13.99
CA GLY A 164 13.71 25.50 -12.80
C GLY A 164 14.58 26.75 -12.78
N CYS A 165 14.73 27.33 -11.59
CA CYS A 165 15.57 28.48 -11.33
C CYS A 165 16.59 28.21 -10.21
N CYS A 166 17.63 29.03 -10.16
CA CYS A 166 18.70 28.95 -9.17
C CYS A 166 18.40 29.88 -8.00
N GLY A 167 18.16 29.30 -6.82
CA GLY A 167 17.94 30.03 -5.59
C GLY A 167 19.22 30.69 -5.08
N ASP A 168 19.07 31.67 -4.19
CA ASP A 168 20.20 32.31 -3.49
C ASP A 168 20.95 31.33 -2.56
N ASP A 169 20.34 30.19 -2.25
CA ASP A 169 20.93 29.05 -1.56
C ASP A 169 21.87 28.22 -2.44
N GLY A 170 21.95 28.53 -3.74
CA GLY A 170 22.79 27.82 -4.71
C GLY A 170 22.14 26.56 -5.29
N TYR A 171 20.92 26.24 -4.86
CA TYR A 171 20.18 25.06 -5.32
C TYR A 171 19.19 25.43 -6.45
N CYS A 172 18.82 24.43 -7.23
CA CYS A 172 17.84 24.45 -8.30
C CYS A 172 16.47 24.14 -7.69
N HIS A 173 15.52 25.04 -7.91
CA HIS A 173 14.14 24.93 -7.49
C HIS A 173 13.29 24.69 -8.75
N GLU A 174 12.73 23.50 -8.88
CA GLU A 174 11.93 23.07 -10.05
C GLU A 174 10.42 23.24 -9.85
N GLU A 175 10.00 23.52 -8.62
CA GLU A 175 8.60 23.67 -8.25
C GLU A 175 7.92 24.91 -8.85
N ASN A 176 8.71 25.85 -9.39
CA ASN A 176 8.25 27.01 -10.18
C ASN A 176 7.05 27.74 -9.56
N ASN A 177 7.15 28.04 -8.26
CA ASN A 177 6.08 28.63 -7.46
C ASN A 177 6.32 30.13 -7.21
N ALA A 178 5.45 30.77 -6.42
CA ALA A 178 5.56 32.19 -6.10
C ALA A 178 6.85 32.57 -5.35
N GLN A 179 7.48 31.64 -4.63
CA GLN A 179 8.73 31.89 -3.91
C GLN A 179 9.95 31.71 -4.82
N TYR A 180 9.91 30.72 -5.69
CA TYR A 180 11.00 30.34 -6.60
C TYR A 180 10.53 30.33 -8.05
N CYS A 181 10.34 31.53 -8.61
CA CYS A 181 9.86 31.69 -9.98
C CYS A 181 11.01 31.91 -10.97
N GLY A 182 11.08 31.05 -11.99
CA GLY A 182 12.04 31.15 -13.08
C GLY A 182 12.15 29.84 -13.85
N LEU A 183 12.84 29.87 -15.00
CA LEU A 183 13.11 28.70 -15.83
C LEU A 183 14.51 28.79 -16.42
N ALA A 184 15.02 27.64 -16.89
CA ALA A 184 16.31 27.55 -17.57
C ALA A 184 17.49 28.09 -16.74
N GLY A 185 17.47 27.82 -15.43
CA GLY A 185 18.59 28.08 -14.51
C GLY A 185 18.94 29.56 -14.36
N VAL A 186 17.98 30.44 -14.60
CA VAL A 186 18.06 31.85 -14.19
C VAL A 186 17.93 31.96 -12.67
N SER A 187 18.35 33.08 -12.08
CA SER A 187 18.12 33.32 -10.65
C SER A 187 16.63 33.34 -10.31
N CYS A 188 16.24 32.61 -9.26
CA CYS A 188 14.86 32.59 -8.79
C CYS A 188 14.40 33.99 -8.38
N SER A 189 13.18 34.33 -8.76
CA SER A 189 12.50 35.54 -8.32
C SER A 189 11.32 35.18 -7.42
N THR A 190 11.09 35.98 -6.39
CA THR A 190 9.88 35.88 -5.57
C THR A 190 8.80 36.78 -6.15
N CYS A 191 7.69 36.18 -6.55
CA CYS A 191 6.52 36.86 -7.07
C CYS A 191 5.76 37.56 -5.94
N THR A 192 5.44 38.84 -6.17
CA THR A 192 4.75 39.69 -5.19
C THR A 192 3.72 40.55 -5.91
N SER A 193 2.75 41.09 -5.19
CA SER A 193 1.72 41.96 -5.77
C SER A 193 2.34 43.11 -6.59
N PRO A 194 1.87 43.37 -7.82
CA PRO A 194 0.61 42.89 -8.42
C PRO A 194 0.71 41.58 -9.23
N GLU A 195 1.85 40.90 -9.23
CA GLU A 195 2.10 39.68 -10.00
C GLU A 195 2.51 38.54 -9.05
N PRO A 196 1.59 38.03 -8.22
CA PRO A 196 1.93 37.07 -7.17
C PRO A 196 2.10 35.63 -7.68
N ASN A 197 1.68 35.34 -8.91
CA ASN A 197 1.67 33.99 -9.45
C ASN A 197 2.88 33.77 -10.35
N CYS A 198 3.49 32.58 -10.28
CA CYS A 198 4.51 32.19 -11.24
C CYS A 198 3.90 31.33 -12.35
N PHE A 199 4.05 31.76 -13.60
CA PHE A 199 3.61 31.00 -14.77
C PHE A 199 4.72 30.96 -15.80
N VAL A 200 5.21 29.74 -16.09
CA VAL A 200 6.28 29.52 -17.08
C VAL A 200 7.53 30.37 -16.77
N GLY A 201 7.90 30.43 -15.49
CA GLY A 201 9.11 31.16 -15.04
C GLY A 201 9.02 32.68 -15.07
N LEU A 202 7.80 33.22 -15.19
CA LEU A 202 7.54 34.65 -15.12
C LEU A 202 6.51 34.93 -14.04
N CYS A 203 6.76 35.94 -13.21
CA CYS A 203 5.75 36.48 -12.33
C CYS A 203 4.69 37.16 -13.19
N VAL A 204 3.45 36.75 -13.00
CA VAL A 204 2.30 37.22 -13.76
C VAL A 204 1.17 37.57 -12.81
N GLY A 205 0.38 38.56 -13.20
CA GLY A 205 -0.87 38.89 -12.54
C GLY A 205 -1.91 37.81 -12.75
N CYS A 206 -3.04 37.97 -12.07
CA CYS A 206 -4.22 37.18 -12.38
C CYS A 206 -4.90 37.74 -13.64
N ASP A 207 -5.09 36.90 -14.66
CA ASP A 207 -5.76 37.21 -15.91
C ASP A 207 -6.41 35.96 -16.53
N ALA A 208 -6.98 36.10 -17.73
CA ALA A 208 -7.66 34.99 -18.42
C ALA A 208 -6.75 33.80 -18.79
N ILE A 209 -5.43 34.00 -18.83
CA ILE A 209 -4.45 32.95 -19.14
C ILE A 209 -4.08 32.20 -17.87
N THR A 210 -3.84 32.94 -16.79
CA THR A 210 -3.43 32.37 -15.49
C THR A 210 -4.60 31.86 -14.67
N CYS A 211 -5.81 32.34 -14.96
CA CYS A 211 -7.05 32.02 -14.25
C CYS A 211 -8.20 31.69 -15.22
N ALA A 212 -7.97 30.74 -16.13
CA ALA A 212 -8.90 30.46 -17.23
C ALA A 212 -10.30 30.00 -16.77
N THR A 213 -10.38 29.22 -15.69
CA THR A 213 -11.63 28.64 -15.14
C THR A 213 -12.17 29.41 -13.93
N GLY A 214 -11.48 30.45 -13.50
CA GLY A 214 -11.76 31.16 -12.25
C GLY A 214 -11.76 32.68 -12.41
N CYS A 215 -11.69 33.38 -11.29
CA CYS A 215 -11.67 34.83 -11.20
C CYS A 215 -10.48 35.35 -10.39
N CYS A 216 -10.23 36.64 -10.49
CA CYS A 216 -9.13 37.34 -9.83
C CYS A 216 -9.65 38.18 -8.66
N ASP A 217 -9.12 37.94 -7.46
CA ASP A 217 -9.41 38.80 -6.33
C ASP A 217 -8.62 40.14 -6.39
N PRO A 218 -8.90 41.11 -5.49
CA PRO A 218 -8.18 42.38 -5.47
C PRO A 218 -6.67 42.28 -5.22
N ASP A 219 -6.20 41.16 -4.64
CA ASP A 219 -4.79 40.89 -4.38
C ASP A 219 -4.10 40.15 -5.55
N SER A 220 -4.83 39.96 -6.67
CA SER A 220 -4.38 39.25 -7.87
C SER A 220 -4.12 37.75 -7.66
N VAL A 221 -4.86 37.14 -6.72
CA VAL A 221 -4.92 35.68 -6.55
C VAL A 221 -6.04 35.12 -7.41
N CYS A 222 -5.76 34.01 -8.10
CA CYS A 222 -6.76 33.28 -8.86
C CYS A 222 -7.56 32.34 -7.94
N HIS A 223 -8.88 32.42 -8.01
CA HIS A 223 -9.81 31.50 -7.34
C HIS A 223 -10.54 30.68 -8.41
N ASP A 224 -10.26 29.38 -8.47
CA ASP A 224 -10.82 28.42 -9.43
C ASP A 224 -11.93 27.53 -8.83
N ASP A 225 -12.12 27.61 -7.50
CA ASP A 225 -13.14 26.89 -6.75
C ASP A 225 -14.57 27.39 -7.02
N ASN A 226 -14.71 28.57 -7.63
CA ASN A 226 -15.99 29.19 -7.98
C ASN A 226 -16.97 29.20 -6.80
N THR A 227 -16.50 29.65 -5.64
CA THR A 227 -17.34 29.81 -4.45
C THR A 227 -18.28 31.02 -4.58
N PRO A 228 -19.36 31.09 -3.78
CA PRO A 228 -20.20 32.29 -3.71
C PRO A 228 -19.42 33.57 -3.41
N GLU A 229 -18.34 33.49 -2.64
CA GLU A 229 -17.47 34.63 -2.31
C GLU A 229 -16.57 35.06 -3.48
N TYR A 230 -16.14 34.09 -4.30
CA TYR A 230 -15.21 34.27 -5.41
C TYR A 230 -15.79 33.70 -6.72
N CYS A 231 -16.84 34.35 -7.23
CA CYS A 231 -17.52 33.93 -8.43
C CYS A 231 -17.07 34.71 -9.68
N GLY A 232 -16.61 33.99 -10.71
CA GLY A 232 -16.29 34.55 -12.01
C GLY A 232 -15.52 33.54 -12.89
N ILE A 233 -15.28 33.91 -14.14
CA ILE A 233 -14.55 33.06 -15.10
C ILE A 233 -13.56 33.88 -15.91
N ALA A 234 -12.61 33.18 -16.53
CA ALA A 234 -11.66 33.76 -17.47
C ALA A 234 -10.88 34.96 -16.89
N GLY A 235 -10.51 34.86 -15.61
CA GLY A 235 -9.67 35.83 -14.91
C GLY A 235 -10.28 37.24 -14.87
N THR A 236 -11.61 37.34 -14.90
CA THR A 236 -12.28 38.59 -14.54
C THR A 236 -12.20 38.82 -13.03
N ASP A 237 -12.46 40.05 -12.59
CA ASP A 237 -12.57 40.35 -11.15
C ASP A 237 -13.62 39.42 -10.49
N CYS A 238 -13.26 38.84 -9.35
CA CYS A 238 -14.17 38.03 -8.55
C CYS A 238 -15.34 38.86 -8.05
N GLY A 239 -16.56 38.35 -8.27
CA GLY A 239 -17.79 38.88 -7.70
C GLY A 239 -18.27 38.01 -6.53
N THR A 240 -19.01 38.63 -5.61
CA THR A 240 -19.71 37.93 -4.54
C THR A 240 -21.18 37.74 -4.91
N CYS A 241 -21.65 36.50 -4.80
CA CYS A 241 -23.04 36.11 -5.03
C CYS A 241 -23.88 36.37 -3.77
N GLU A 242 -24.83 37.29 -3.84
CA GLU A 242 -25.68 37.68 -2.72
C GLU A 242 -27.17 37.75 -3.12
N GLY A 243 -28.05 37.75 -2.11
CA GLY A 243 -29.48 37.97 -2.29
C GLY A 243 -30.18 36.83 -3.03
N ASP A 244 -30.83 37.15 -4.15
CA ASP A 244 -31.65 36.20 -4.92
C ASP A 244 -30.81 35.26 -5.81
N THR A 245 -29.49 35.48 -5.89
CA THR A 245 -28.53 34.63 -6.60
C THR A 245 -27.34 34.27 -5.70
N PRO A 246 -27.53 33.47 -4.63
CA PRO A 246 -26.49 33.22 -3.63
C PRO A 246 -25.49 32.12 -4.03
N ASN A 247 -25.68 31.44 -5.16
CA ASN A 247 -24.83 30.34 -5.58
C ASN A 247 -23.97 30.78 -6.77
N CYS A 248 -22.72 30.33 -6.84
CA CYS A 248 -21.90 30.50 -8.04
C CYS A 248 -21.95 29.21 -8.87
N TYR A 249 -22.27 29.33 -10.16
CA TYR A 249 -22.26 28.21 -11.09
C TYR A 249 -21.58 28.63 -12.40
N ASN A 250 -20.47 27.96 -12.73
CA ASN A 250 -19.61 28.28 -13.89
C ASN A 250 -19.24 29.78 -13.94
N GLY A 251 -18.93 30.37 -12.79
CA GLY A 251 -18.61 31.79 -12.60
C GLY A 251 -19.75 32.77 -12.86
N TRP A 252 -20.99 32.32 -12.78
CA TRP A 252 -22.18 33.17 -12.78
C TRP A 252 -22.97 32.98 -11.48
N CYS A 253 -23.43 34.08 -10.88
CA CYS A 253 -24.33 33.99 -9.75
C CYS A 253 -25.72 33.52 -10.21
N VAL A 254 -26.19 32.42 -9.64
CA VAL A 254 -27.48 31.78 -9.92
C VAL A 254 -28.30 31.64 -8.64
N GLY A 255 -29.61 31.49 -8.79
CA GLY A 255 -30.49 31.27 -7.65
C GLY A 255 -31.85 30.74 -8.05
N CYS A 256 -32.86 31.25 -7.35
CA CYS A 256 -34.20 30.65 -7.31
C CYS A 256 -35.26 31.47 -8.07
N SER A 257 -34.83 32.34 -8.97
CA SER A 257 -35.72 33.26 -9.68
C SER A 257 -35.97 32.83 -11.12
N ASP A 258 -37.09 33.28 -11.70
CA ASP A 258 -37.46 32.98 -13.10
C ASP A 258 -36.40 33.47 -14.11
N ASP A 259 -35.71 34.57 -13.78
CA ASP A 259 -34.65 35.15 -14.62
C ASP A 259 -33.30 34.44 -14.45
N PHE A 260 -33.09 33.75 -13.33
CA PHE A 260 -31.86 33.03 -12.98
C PHE A 260 -32.18 31.70 -12.29
N PRO A 261 -32.81 30.73 -12.99
CA PRO A 261 -33.16 29.46 -12.39
C PRO A 261 -31.92 28.61 -12.13
N CYS A 262 -32.00 27.71 -11.16
CA CYS A 262 -30.97 26.71 -10.91
C CYS A 262 -30.71 25.89 -12.20
N PRO A 263 -29.51 25.99 -12.79
CA PRO A 263 -29.21 25.36 -14.08
C PRO A 263 -29.15 23.83 -13.98
N GLU A 264 -28.87 23.32 -12.78
CA GLU A 264 -28.98 21.92 -12.40
C GLU A 264 -29.76 21.82 -11.09
N GLY A 265 -30.47 20.70 -10.93
CA GLY A 265 -31.20 20.39 -9.70
C GLY A 265 -32.32 21.37 -9.37
N CYS A 266 -32.62 21.52 -8.08
CA CYS A 266 -33.81 22.22 -7.61
C CYS A 266 -33.47 23.41 -6.73
N CYS A 267 -34.48 24.24 -6.49
CA CYS A 267 -34.41 25.45 -5.71
C CYS A 267 -35.05 25.26 -4.34
N GLU A 268 -34.31 25.58 -3.28
CA GLU A 268 -34.87 25.79 -1.95
C GLU A 268 -35.40 27.23 -1.82
N MET A 269 -36.72 27.40 -2.03
CA MET A 269 -37.35 28.74 -2.10
C MET A 269 -37.17 29.63 -0.85
N ARG A 270 -36.82 29.06 0.31
CA ARG A 270 -36.66 29.83 1.56
C ARG A 270 -35.31 30.51 1.67
N THR A 271 -34.28 29.88 1.12
CA THR A 271 -32.87 30.30 1.21
C THR A 271 -32.34 30.80 -0.12
N SER A 272 -33.10 30.60 -1.21
CA SER A 272 -32.68 30.84 -2.59
C SER A 272 -31.46 30.00 -3.02
N ILE A 273 -31.21 28.89 -2.32
CA ILE A 273 -30.07 28.00 -2.58
C ILE A 273 -30.47 26.96 -3.63
N CYS A 274 -29.54 26.72 -4.57
CA CYS A 274 -29.69 25.66 -5.56
C CYS A 274 -29.05 24.38 -5.02
N HIS A 275 -29.81 23.29 -5.03
CA HIS A 275 -29.36 21.97 -4.63
C HIS A 275 -29.26 21.06 -5.85
N PRO A 276 -28.42 20.01 -5.83
CA PRO A 276 -28.31 19.06 -6.95
C PRO A 276 -29.63 18.39 -7.37
N GLY A 277 -30.65 18.37 -6.51
CA GLY A 277 -31.96 17.80 -6.84
C GLY A 277 -32.02 16.28 -6.75
N THR A 278 -30.98 15.64 -6.20
CA THR A 278 -30.79 14.18 -6.19
C THR A 278 -30.90 13.53 -4.82
N SER A 279 -30.85 14.32 -3.74
CA SER A 279 -31.02 13.83 -2.36
C SER A 279 -32.50 13.63 -2.04
N ASN A 280 -32.79 12.85 -1.00
CA ASN A 280 -34.17 12.68 -0.54
C ASN A 280 -34.71 13.94 0.14
N GLU A 281 -33.83 14.74 0.74
CA GLU A 281 -34.17 15.97 1.46
C GLU A 281 -34.35 17.16 0.51
N GLU A 282 -33.57 17.21 -0.58
CA GLU A 282 -33.62 18.24 -1.61
C GLU A 282 -33.85 17.64 -3.00
N CYS A 283 -34.95 16.91 -3.18
CA CYS A 283 -35.30 16.30 -4.45
C CYS A 283 -36.01 17.28 -5.38
N GLY A 284 -35.58 17.38 -6.63
CA GLY A 284 -36.33 18.17 -7.61
C GLY A 284 -35.69 18.20 -8.98
N VAL A 285 -36.45 18.69 -9.96
CA VAL A 285 -35.99 18.85 -11.34
C VAL A 285 -35.38 20.23 -11.57
N VAL A 286 -34.61 20.36 -12.66
CA VAL A 286 -33.96 21.61 -13.10
C VAL A 286 -34.89 22.82 -12.97
N GLY A 287 -34.50 23.78 -12.13
CA GLY A 287 -35.22 25.04 -11.90
C GLY A 287 -36.56 24.90 -11.16
N GLY A 288 -36.93 23.70 -10.73
CA GLY A 288 -38.12 23.42 -9.93
C GLY A 288 -37.89 23.63 -8.42
N GLU A 289 -38.94 23.52 -7.62
CA GLU A 289 -38.85 23.56 -6.16
C GLU A 289 -38.29 22.24 -5.61
N CYS A 290 -37.39 22.32 -4.63
CA CYS A 290 -36.94 21.15 -3.88
C CYS A 290 -38.05 20.61 -2.98
N SER A 291 -38.21 19.29 -2.99
CA SER A 291 -39.17 18.53 -2.19
C SER A 291 -38.43 17.55 -1.30
N ASN A 292 -38.85 17.45 -0.04
CA ASN A 292 -38.35 16.44 0.88
C ASN A 292 -39.21 15.17 0.76
N CYS A 293 -38.64 14.13 0.15
CA CYS A 293 -39.27 12.84 -0.10
C CYS A 293 -39.36 11.96 1.16
N GLU A 294 -38.53 12.21 2.18
CA GLU A 294 -38.52 11.39 3.40
C GLU A 294 -39.82 11.55 4.21
N ILE A 295 -40.47 12.71 4.13
CA ILE A 295 -41.73 12.98 4.84
C ILE A 295 -42.81 11.95 4.49
N ASP A 296 -42.84 11.50 3.23
CA ASP A 296 -43.85 10.57 2.72
C ASP A 296 -43.31 9.13 2.54
N GLN A 297 -42.13 8.81 3.11
CA GLN A 297 -41.44 7.52 2.90
C GLN A 297 -41.20 7.23 1.40
N LEU A 298 -40.90 8.29 0.65
CA LEU A 298 -40.53 8.25 -0.76
C LEU A 298 -39.02 8.44 -0.88
N PHE A 299 -38.48 8.19 -2.06
CA PHE A 299 -37.10 8.50 -2.37
C PHE A 299 -37.02 9.37 -3.62
N CYS A 300 -35.92 10.10 -3.74
CA CYS A 300 -35.68 10.93 -4.91
C CYS A 300 -35.21 10.09 -6.09
N GLN A 301 -35.96 10.14 -7.18
CA GLN A 301 -35.58 9.53 -8.43
C GLN A 301 -35.79 10.51 -9.58
N ALA A 302 -34.72 10.81 -10.30
CA ALA A 302 -34.76 11.75 -11.43
C ALA A 302 -35.45 13.08 -11.09
N GLY A 303 -35.23 13.60 -9.87
CA GLY A 303 -35.81 14.85 -9.39
C GLY A 303 -37.29 14.76 -8.99
N GLN A 304 -37.83 13.56 -8.75
CA GLN A 304 -39.20 13.36 -8.29
C GLN A 304 -39.25 12.40 -7.09
N CYS A 305 -40.09 12.70 -6.10
CA CYS A 305 -40.37 11.79 -5.01
C CYS A 305 -41.21 10.62 -5.52
N ALA A 306 -40.65 9.41 -5.47
CA ALA A 306 -41.28 8.20 -5.97
C ALA A 306 -41.39 7.14 -4.87
N VAL A 307 -42.46 6.34 -4.95
CA VAL A 307 -42.58 5.10 -4.17
C VAL A 307 -41.69 4.06 -4.81
N CYS A 308 -40.96 3.25 -4.04
CA CYS A 308 -40.17 2.17 -4.62
C CYS A 308 -41.07 1.08 -5.23
N ASN A 309 -40.96 0.91 -6.55
CA ASN A 309 -41.70 -0.06 -7.36
C ASN A 309 -40.94 -0.35 -8.66
N ALA A 310 -41.38 -1.32 -9.45
CA ALA A 310 -40.66 -1.74 -10.66
C ALA A 310 -40.40 -0.62 -11.70
N GLY A 311 -41.26 0.41 -11.73
CA GLY A 311 -41.07 1.57 -12.61
C GLY A 311 -40.07 2.61 -12.08
N SER A 312 -39.90 2.68 -10.76
CA SER A 312 -39.02 3.65 -10.10
C SER A 312 -37.70 3.05 -9.58
N CYS A 313 -37.62 1.74 -9.44
CA CYS A 313 -36.46 1.02 -8.93
C CYS A 313 -36.18 -0.24 -9.75
N GLY A 314 -36.30 -0.13 -11.09
CA GLY A 314 -36.22 -1.29 -11.97
C GLY A 314 -34.89 -2.05 -11.93
N SER A 315 -33.77 -1.34 -11.67
CA SER A 315 -32.43 -1.92 -11.59
C SER A 315 -31.97 -2.26 -10.17
N GLY A 316 -32.74 -1.89 -9.14
CA GLY A 316 -32.34 -2.01 -7.73
C GLY A 316 -33.41 -2.69 -6.87
N CYS A 317 -33.30 -2.55 -5.55
CA CYS A 317 -34.24 -3.12 -4.57
C CYS A 317 -34.82 -2.04 -3.64
N CYS A 318 -35.94 -2.32 -3.00
CA CYS A 318 -36.60 -1.45 -2.04
C CYS A 318 -36.18 -1.80 -0.62
N ASP A 319 -35.58 -0.86 0.12
CA ASP A 319 -35.31 -1.07 1.53
C ASP A 319 -36.59 -1.00 2.39
N THR A 320 -36.47 -1.31 3.68
CA THR A 320 -37.58 -1.34 4.63
C THR A 320 -38.27 0.01 4.81
N ASN A 321 -37.59 1.11 4.47
CA ASN A 321 -38.14 2.46 4.52
C ASN A 321 -38.80 2.87 3.19
N GLY A 322 -38.84 1.97 2.21
CA GLY A 322 -39.42 2.23 0.88
C GLY A 322 -38.49 3.00 -0.06
N ALA A 323 -37.20 3.13 0.26
CA ALA A 323 -36.22 3.78 -0.61
C ALA A 323 -35.60 2.78 -1.59
N CYS A 324 -35.36 3.21 -2.83
CA CYS A 324 -34.65 2.41 -3.81
C CYS A 324 -33.14 2.42 -3.52
N ARG A 325 -32.56 1.24 -3.37
CA ARG A 325 -31.12 1.04 -3.25
C ARG A 325 -30.56 0.51 -4.57
N PRO A 326 -29.27 0.76 -4.86
CA PRO A 326 -28.63 0.22 -6.06
C PRO A 326 -28.74 -1.29 -6.21
N GLY A 327 -28.91 -2.03 -5.10
CA GLY A 327 -29.08 -3.48 -5.13
C GLY A 327 -27.78 -4.28 -5.11
N THR A 328 -26.64 -3.58 -5.02
CA THR A 328 -25.29 -4.14 -5.13
C THR A 328 -24.52 -4.15 -3.81
N GLU A 329 -25.12 -3.66 -2.72
CA GLU A 329 -24.47 -3.59 -1.41
C GLU A 329 -24.85 -4.83 -0.58
N ASP A 330 -23.94 -5.37 0.22
CA ASP A 330 -24.17 -6.61 0.99
C ASP A 330 -25.34 -6.50 1.97
N ASN A 331 -25.65 -5.30 2.45
CA ASN A 331 -26.77 -4.99 3.33
C ASN A 331 -28.05 -4.62 2.56
N PHE A 332 -27.96 -4.36 1.25
CA PHE A 332 -29.06 -3.96 0.38
C PHE A 332 -28.96 -4.64 -1.00
N CYS A 333 -28.97 -5.96 -1.02
CA CYS A 333 -28.82 -6.77 -2.21
C CYS A 333 -30.16 -7.10 -2.85
N GLY A 334 -30.25 -7.00 -4.18
CA GLY A 334 -31.45 -7.38 -4.92
C GLY A 334 -31.73 -6.49 -6.12
N THR A 335 -32.62 -6.93 -7.01
CA THR A 335 -33.04 -6.15 -8.19
C THR A 335 -34.56 -6.23 -8.41
N GLY A 336 -35.06 -5.50 -9.41
CA GLY A 336 -36.45 -5.54 -9.83
C GLY A 336 -37.45 -4.92 -8.85
N ALA A 337 -37.01 -3.96 -8.03
CA ALA A 337 -37.82 -3.29 -7.01
C ALA A 337 -38.48 -4.25 -6.00
N THR A 338 -37.84 -5.40 -5.76
CA THR A 338 -38.20 -6.31 -4.68
C THR A 338 -37.58 -5.82 -3.36
N GLY A 339 -38.00 -6.37 -2.22
CA GLY A 339 -37.42 -6.00 -0.94
C GLY A 339 -35.92 -6.32 -0.90
N CYS A 340 -35.08 -5.37 -0.51
CA CYS A 340 -33.64 -5.59 -0.36
C CYS A 340 -33.35 -6.67 0.68
N VAL A 341 -32.39 -7.53 0.36
CA VAL A 341 -31.89 -8.60 1.24
C VAL A 341 -30.56 -8.17 1.85
N ASN A 342 -30.37 -8.44 3.14
CA ASN A 342 -29.11 -8.22 3.83
C ASN A 342 -28.30 -9.53 3.84
N CYS A 343 -27.47 -9.73 2.82
CA CYS A 343 -26.56 -10.87 2.69
C CYS A 343 -25.56 -10.96 3.85
N ALA A 344 -25.05 -9.81 4.31
CA ALA A 344 -24.08 -9.76 5.41
C ALA A 344 -24.63 -10.37 6.71
N SER A 345 -25.94 -10.30 6.94
CA SER A 345 -26.58 -10.94 8.10
C SER A 345 -26.45 -12.46 8.13
N SER A 346 -26.19 -13.08 6.97
CA SER A 346 -26.04 -14.53 6.80
C SER A 346 -24.60 -14.94 6.42
N GLY A 347 -23.64 -14.02 6.52
CA GLY A 347 -22.23 -14.27 6.13
C GLY A 347 -22.01 -14.36 4.62
N GLN A 348 -22.93 -13.80 3.82
CA GLN A 348 -22.88 -13.79 2.36
C GLN A 348 -22.50 -12.41 1.82
N VAL A 349 -22.07 -12.37 0.56
CA VAL A 349 -21.79 -11.14 -0.22
C VAL A 349 -22.81 -11.00 -1.34
N CYS A 350 -23.08 -9.76 -1.75
CA CYS A 350 -23.96 -9.47 -2.87
C CYS A 350 -23.16 -9.54 -4.19
N VAL A 351 -23.44 -10.54 -5.00
CA VAL A 351 -22.87 -10.70 -6.35
C VAL A 351 -24.02 -10.79 -7.34
N ASP A 352 -23.96 -9.97 -8.39
CA ASP A 352 -25.02 -9.88 -9.42
C ASP A 352 -26.44 -9.82 -8.83
N PHE A 353 -26.62 -8.94 -7.84
CA PHE A 353 -27.90 -8.70 -7.15
C PHE A 353 -28.44 -9.92 -6.37
N THR A 354 -27.60 -10.91 -6.10
CA THR A 354 -27.94 -12.14 -5.38
C THR A 354 -26.97 -12.37 -4.22
N CYS A 355 -27.46 -12.88 -3.09
CA CYS A 355 -26.59 -13.23 -1.98
C CYS A 355 -25.91 -14.58 -2.22
N VAL A 356 -24.58 -14.59 -2.21
CA VAL A 356 -23.74 -15.79 -2.40
C VAL A 356 -22.69 -15.89 -1.28
N TYR A 357 -22.18 -17.08 -1.00
CA TYR A 357 -21.09 -17.21 -0.03
C TYR A 357 -19.75 -16.76 -0.66
N PRO A 358 -18.87 -16.09 0.10
CA PRO A 358 -17.55 -15.72 -0.40
C PRO A 358 -16.77 -16.97 -0.83
N GLY A 359 -16.48 -17.09 -2.13
CA GLY A 359 -15.78 -18.24 -2.73
C GLY A 359 -16.64 -19.13 -3.63
N ASP A 360 -17.95 -18.86 -3.71
CA ASP A 360 -18.90 -19.52 -4.62
C ASP A 360 -19.08 -18.65 -5.88
N ASP A 361 -18.02 -18.52 -6.68
CA ASP A 361 -18.06 -17.79 -7.97
C ASP A 361 -18.47 -18.76 -9.09
N ASP A 362 -19.75 -19.12 -9.12
CA ASP A 362 -20.38 -19.68 -10.32
C ASP A 362 -21.12 -18.55 -11.06
N THR A 363 -20.35 -17.63 -11.65
CA THR A 363 -20.84 -16.64 -12.61
C THR A 363 -20.90 -17.16 -14.05
N THR A 364 -20.73 -18.47 -14.26
CA THR A 364 -20.94 -19.07 -15.58
C THR A 364 -22.41 -19.45 -15.76
N VAL A 365 -23.19 -18.46 -16.19
CA VAL A 365 -24.47 -18.68 -16.87
C VAL A 365 -24.19 -19.43 -18.18
N ASP A 366 -24.08 -20.77 -18.11
CA ASP A 366 -24.25 -21.65 -19.27
C ASP A 366 -25.73 -22.01 -19.38
N ASP A 367 -26.38 -21.27 -20.28
CA ASP A 367 -27.82 -21.15 -20.51
C ASP A 367 -28.44 -22.36 -21.24
N ASP A 368 -27.95 -23.60 -21.04
CA ASP A 368 -28.32 -24.73 -21.91
C ASP A 368 -28.70 -26.07 -21.25
N ASP A 369 -28.91 -26.19 -19.93
CA ASP A 369 -29.48 -27.44 -19.38
C ASP A 369 -30.61 -27.23 -18.36
N ASN A 370 -31.83 -27.23 -18.91
CA ASN A 370 -33.05 -27.59 -18.20
C ASN A 370 -33.05 -29.10 -17.90
N ASP A 371 -32.31 -29.51 -16.87
CA ASP A 371 -32.51 -30.79 -16.20
C ASP A 371 -32.35 -30.61 -14.67
N ASP A 372 -33.49 -30.60 -13.99
CA ASP A 372 -33.60 -30.80 -12.55
C ASP A 372 -32.91 -32.13 -12.17
N ASN A 373 -31.68 -32.06 -11.66
CA ASN A 373 -31.00 -32.98 -10.71
C ASN A 373 -29.49 -33.01 -10.94
N ASP A 374 -28.80 -31.87 -10.76
CA ASP A 374 -27.34 -31.90 -10.60
C ASP A 374 -27.01 -32.21 -9.14
N THR A 375 -26.85 -33.50 -8.85
CA THR A 375 -26.16 -33.94 -7.66
C THR A 375 -24.69 -33.51 -7.80
N VAL A 376 -24.38 -32.28 -7.38
CA VAL A 376 -23.02 -31.80 -7.19
C VAL A 376 -22.33 -32.86 -6.34
N THR A 377 -21.50 -33.67 -6.99
CA THR A 377 -20.88 -34.81 -6.34
C THR A 377 -19.72 -34.24 -5.55
N CYS A 378 -19.81 -34.28 -4.22
CA CYS A 378 -18.73 -33.83 -3.36
C CYS A 378 -17.39 -34.46 -3.77
N GLY A 379 -16.42 -33.61 -4.07
CA GLY A 379 -15.15 -33.97 -4.72
C GLY A 379 -14.06 -32.93 -4.44
N PRO A 380 -12.79 -33.24 -4.78
CA PRO A 380 -11.65 -32.39 -4.41
C PRO A 380 -11.73 -30.98 -4.99
N ASP A 381 -12.47 -30.79 -6.09
CA ASP A 381 -12.63 -29.50 -6.76
C ASP A 381 -13.63 -28.57 -6.04
N ASN A 382 -14.59 -29.12 -5.28
CA ASN A 382 -15.63 -28.34 -4.56
C ASN A 382 -15.57 -28.51 -3.03
N CYS A 383 -14.67 -29.35 -2.51
CA CYS A 383 -14.55 -29.65 -1.09
C CYS A 383 -13.09 -29.74 -0.63
N GLN A 384 -12.27 -28.76 -1.02
CA GLN A 384 -10.83 -28.75 -0.75
C GLN A 384 -10.49 -28.70 0.74
N PHE A 385 -11.29 -27.96 1.53
CA PHE A 385 -11.06 -27.74 2.97
C PHE A 385 -12.09 -28.46 3.87
N GLY A 386 -12.85 -29.40 3.30
CA GLY A 386 -13.93 -30.09 3.99
C GLY A 386 -14.00 -31.59 3.68
N CYS A 387 -15.05 -32.22 4.19
CA CYS A 387 -15.33 -33.64 4.00
C CYS A 387 -16.68 -33.87 3.30
N CYS A 388 -16.85 -35.04 2.70
CA CYS A 388 -18.02 -35.43 1.95
C CYS A 388 -18.93 -36.38 2.73
N GLN A 389 -20.20 -36.02 2.87
CA GLN A 389 -21.24 -36.90 3.36
C GLN A 389 -22.52 -36.71 2.55
N ASP A 390 -23.09 -37.82 2.08
CA ASP A 390 -24.34 -37.86 1.28
C ASP A 390 -24.30 -36.96 0.03
N GLY A 391 -23.11 -36.80 -0.56
CA GLY A 391 -22.90 -35.96 -1.73
C GLY A 391 -22.73 -34.47 -1.42
N GLN A 392 -22.81 -34.06 -0.16
CA GLN A 392 -22.63 -32.67 0.26
C GLN A 392 -21.24 -32.47 0.90
N CYS A 393 -20.64 -31.31 0.65
CA CYS A 393 -19.42 -30.88 1.32
C CYS A 393 -19.77 -30.22 2.66
N TRP A 394 -19.16 -30.70 3.73
CA TRP A 394 -19.28 -30.15 5.08
C TRP A 394 -17.97 -29.50 5.51
N PRO A 395 -18.02 -28.44 6.36
CA PRO A 395 -16.85 -27.89 7.01
C PRO A 395 -16.09 -28.99 7.76
N GLY A 396 -14.80 -29.13 7.48
CA GLY A 396 -13.98 -30.25 7.93
C GLY A 396 -13.52 -30.19 9.40
N ASP A 397 -13.96 -29.16 10.12
CA ASP A 397 -13.55 -28.78 11.47
C ASP A 397 -14.63 -29.05 12.54
N LEU A 398 -15.76 -29.65 12.14
CA LEU A 398 -16.82 -30.03 13.08
C LEU A 398 -16.54 -31.41 13.69
N ASP A 399 -16.79 -31.56 14.98
CA ASP A 399 -16.56 -32.81 15.72
C ASP A 399 -17.37 -33.99 15.14
N ASP A 400 -18.55 -33.74 14.56
CA ASP A 400 -19.40 -34.76 13.92
C ASP A 400 -19.20 -34.86 12.39
N LYS A 401 -18.34 -34.03 11.79
CA LYS A 401 -18.02 -33.96 10.35
C LYS A 401 -16.54 -33.63 10.10
N CYS A 402 -15.64 -34.40 10.69
CA CYS A 402 -14.20 -34.15 10.61
C CYS A 402 -13.59 -34.71 9.31
N GLY A 403 -12.75 -33.92 8.62
CA GLY A 403 -11.95 -34.37 7.47
C GLY A 403 -11.59 -33.27 6.47
N ILE A 404 -10.68 -33.54 5.54
CA ILE A 404 -10.20 -32.58 4.53
C ILE A 404 -10.10 -33.21 3.13
N ALA A 405 -10.01 -32.37 2.10
CA ALA A 405 -9.75 -32.75 0.72
C ALA A 405 -10.77 -33.76 0.16
N ALA A 406 -12.05 -33.52 0.43
CA ALA A 406 -13.16 -34.34 -0.02
C ALA A 406 -13.11 -35.80 0.48
N ALA A 407 -12.41 -36.06 1.58
CA ALA A 407 -12.48 -37.33 2.28
C ALA A 407 -13.89 -37.55 2.86
N ALA A 408 -14.29 -38.79 3.13
CA ALA A 408 -15.55 -39.05 3.81
C ALA A 408 -15.55 -38.44 5.21
N CYS A 409 -16.63 -37.76 5.60
CA CYS A 409 -16.75 -37.19 6.95
C CYS A 409 -16.68 -38.26 8.04
N VAL A 410 -15.94 -37.97 9.11
CA VAL A 410 -15.81 -38.82 10.29
C VAL A 410 -16.46 -38.14 11.49
N ASP A 411 -17.29 -38.89 12.21
CA ASP A 411 -17.92 -38.46 13.46
C ASP A 411 -17.00 -38.81 14.63
N CYS A 412 -16.20 -37.83 15.08
CA CYS A 412 -15.26 -37.99 16.19
C CYS A 412 -15.99 -38.07 17.54
N GLU A 413 -17.17 -37.44 17.69
CA GLU A 413 -17.97 -37.48 18.93
C GLU A 413 -18.40 -38.91 19.27
N SER A 414 -18.70 -39.71 18.25
CA SER A 414 -19.14 -41.10 18.43
C SER A 414 -18.11 -41.98 19.14
N ASP A 415 -16.82 -41.62 19.06
CA ASP A 415 -15.69 -42.30 19.69
C ASP A 415 -15.10 -41.52 20.89
N GLY A 416 -15.71 -40.39 21.28
CA GLY A 416 -15.21 -39.54 22.39
C GLY A 416 -13.95 -38.73 22.04
N LEU A 417 -13.73 -38.45 20.77
CA LEU A 417 -12.61 -37.67 20.22
C LEU A 417 -13.09 -36.26 19.82
N VAL A 418 -12.15 -35.34 19.58
CA VAL A 418 -12.41 -34.01 19.03
C VAL A 418 -11.73 -33.86 17.66
N CYS A 419 -12.33 -33.09 16.76
CA CYS A 419 -11.74 -32.79 15.47
C CYS A 419 -10.71 -31.66 15.63
N LEU A 420 -9.42 -31.99 15.53
CA LEU A 420 -8.33 -31.03 15.57
C LEU A 420 -7.46 -31.20 14.32
N ASP A 421 -7.21 -30.12 13.60
CA ASP A 421 -6.49 -30.13 12.32
C ASP A 421 -7.03 -31.18 11.33
N TYR A 422 -8.35 -31.26 11.22
CA TYR A 422 -9.07 -32.18 10.32
C TYR A 422 -8.83 -33.68 10.63
N GLN A 423 -8.41 -34.00 11.86
CA GLN A 423 -8.23 -35.37 12.34
C GLN A 423 -8.91 -35.59 13.70
N CYS A 424 -9.54 -36.75 13.89
CA CYS A 424 -10.06 -37.13 15.20
C CYS A 424 -8.90 -37.41 16.15
N THR A 425 -8.76 -36.57 17.17
CA THR A 425 -7.73 -36.68 18.20
C THR A 425 -8.36 -36.88 19.57
N ALA A 426 -7.69 -37.62 20.45
CA ALA A 426 -8.15 -37.71 21.83
C ALA A 426 -8.10 -36.29 22.44
N PRO A 427 -9.14 -35.86 23.18
CA PRO A 427 -9.04 -34.62 23.93
C PRO A 427 -7.79 -34.72 24.80
N ALA A 428 -6.96 -33.68 24.79
CA ALA A 428 -5.73 -33.67 25.57
C ALA A 428 -6.08 -33.99 27.03
N ASP A 429 -5.53 -35.07 27.58
CA ASP A 429 -5.64 -35.39 29.00
C ASP A 429 -4.96 -34.23 29.76
N ASP A 430 -5.78 -33.32 30.31
CA ASP A 430 -5.40 -32.24 31.21
C ASP A 430 -5.01 -32.79 32.60
N ASP A 431 -4.14 -33.79 32.62
CA ASP A 431 -3.61 -34.46 33.83
C ASP A 431 -2.11 -34.16 34.04
N THR A 432 -1.57 -33.13 33.39
CA THR A 432 -0.27 -32.54 33.77
C THR A 432 -0.43 -31.13 34.30
N ALA A 433 -1.17 -31.00 35.42
CA ALA A 433 -0.86 -29.95 36.37
C ALA A 433 0.54 -30.24 36.99
N PRO A 434 1.43 -29.23 37.07
CA PRO A 434 2.75 -29.42 37.64
C PRO A 434 2.64 -29.81 39.12
N VAL A 435 3.36 -30.87 39.48
CA VAL A 435 3.64 -31.23 40.87
C VAL A 435 4.57 -30.15 41.42
N ASP A 436 4.03 -29.27 42.26
CA ASP A 436 4.82 -28.37 43.09
C ASP A 436 5.64 -29.21 44.08
N ASP A 437 6.95 -29.29 43.80
CA ASP A 437 7.99 -29.71 44.75
C ASP A 437 8.12 -28.63 45.84
N ASP A 438 7.19 -28.60 46.80
CA ASP A 438 7.41 -27.94 48.10
C ASP A 438 7.64 -29.00 49.19
N ASN A 439 8.91 -29.33 49.26
CA ASN A 439 9.66 -29.80 50.41
C ASN A 439 9.36 -28.94 51.66
N ASP A 440 8.64 -29.48 52.65
CA ASP A 440 9.01 -29.48 54.08
C ASP A 440 7.88 -30.06 54.95
N ASP A 441 7.85 -31.39 55.09
CA ASP A 441 7.40 -32.03 56.31
C ASP A 441 8.51 -31.86 57.36
N ASN A 442 8.29 -31.01 58.36
CA ASN A 442 8.67 -31.39 59.71
C ASN A 442 7.83 -30.66 60.76
N ASP A 443 6.93 -31.44 61.33
CA ASP A 443 6.38 -31.26 62.67
C ASP A 443 7.45 -30.81 63.66
N ASP A 444 7.23 -29.68 64.33
CA ASP A 444 7.60 -29.52 65.74
C ASP A 444 6.89 -28.31 66.38
N ASN A 445 6.14 -28.63 67.43
CA ASN A 445 5.76 -27.82 68.60
C ASN A 445 4.63 -26.78 68.54
N ASP A 446 3.53 -27.16 69.20
CA ASP A 446 3.08 -26.61 70.49
C ASP A 446 3.06 -25.08 70.64
N ASP A 447 1.84 -24.52 70.73
CA ASP A 447 1.33 -24.02 72.02
C ASP A 447 -0.06 -23.36 71.88
N ASN A 448 -1.02 -23.88 72.67
CA ASN A 448 -1.99 -23.16 73.53
C ASN A 448 -2.93 -22.07 72.93
N PHE A 449 -4.15 -21.81 73.38
CA PHE A 449 -5.08 -22.33 74.40
C PHE A 449 -6.19 -21.25 74.49
N PHE A 450 -7.47 -21.67 74.39
CA PHE A 450 -8.73 -21.07 74.88
C PHE A 450 -9.56 -20.07 74.04
N ASP A 451 -10.76 -20.57 73.70
CA ASP A 451 -12.13 -20.03 73.89
C ASP A 451 -12.42 -18.55 73.58
N ASP A 452 -13.32 -18.31 72.61
CA ASP A 452 -14.74 -17.99 72.91
C ASP A 452 -15.54 -17.74 71.62
N ASP A 453 -16.69 -18.41 71.56
CA ASP A 453 -17.99 -18.04 70.99
C ASP A 453 -18.10 -16.80 70.06
N ASN A 454 -18.71 -17.00 68.88
CA ASN A 454 -19.86 -16.16 68.53
C ASN A 454 -20.83 -16.84 67.55
N ASP A 455 -22.06 -16.97 68.04
CA ASP A 455 -23.27 -17.50 67.41
C ASP A 455 -23.89 -16.56 66.33
N VAL A 456 -24.91 -17.13 65.65
CA VAL A 456 -26.13 -16.52 65.03
C VAL A 456 -25.94 -15.55 63.85
N ASP A 457 -26.76 -15.49 62.80
CA ASP A 457 -28.08 -16.02 62.38
C ASP A 457 -28.13 -15.62 60.87
N SER A 458 -28.62 -16.36 59.86
CA SER A 458 -30.03 -16.44 59.39
C SER A 458 -29.93 -16.96 57.94
N LEU A 459 -30.46 -18.13 57.59
CA LEU A 459 -31.77 -18.35 56.92
C LEU A 459 -32.00 -17.58 55.60
N ALA A 460 -32.05 -18.32 54.48
CA ALA A 460 -33.26 -18.65 53.71
C ALA A 460 -32.93 -18.81 52.20
N ASP A 461 -33.60 -19.62 51.41
CA ASP A 461 -34.36 -20.88 51.54
C ASP A 461 -34.66 -21.32 50.09
N ASP A 462 -34.91 -22.61 49.92
CA ASP A 462 -35.00 -23.35 48.67
C ASP A 462 -36.22 -23.05 47.79
N GLY A 463 -36.10 -23.46 46.51
CA GLY A 463 -36.95 -24.55 46.02
C GLY A 463 -38.29 -24.19 45.37
N GLY A 464 -38.44 -24.61 44.11
CA GLY A 464 -39.68 -24.56 43.36
C GLY A 464 -40.62 -25.77 43.54
N ASN A 465 -41.56 -25.83 42.58
CA ASN A 465 -42.69 -26.77 42.40
C ASN A 465 -43.80 -26.65 43.47
N ASP A 466 -45.09 -26.67 43.13
CA ASP A 466 -45.74 -27.60 42.21
C ASP A 466 -47.18 -27.15 41.86
N SER A 467 -47.69 -27.82 40.84
CA SER A 467 -49.03 -27.92 40.28
C SER A 467 -50.25 -27.96 41.25
N GLY A 468 -51.43 -27.60 40.74
CA GLY A 468 -52.69 -28.09 41.34
C GLY A 468 -53.94 -27.23 41.19
N SER A 469 -54.71 -27.50 40.13
CA SER A 469 -56.07 -27.02 39.88
C SER A 469 -57.10 -27.45 40.95
N CYS A 470 -58.00 -26.54 41.36
CA CYS A 470 -59.41 -26.82 41.68
C CYS A 470 -60.24 -25.53 41.85
N GLY A 471 -61.34 -25.42 41.09
CA GLY A 471 -62.63 -24.93 41.60
C GLY A 471 -63.05 -23.49 41.26
N CYS A 472 -63.98 -23.35 40.30
CA CYS A 472 -65.39 -22.98 40.53
C CYS A 472 -66.21 -23.22 39.27
#